data_AF-A0A3L7YKB2-F1
#
_entry.id   AF-A0A3L7YKB2-F1
#
_cell.length_a   1.000
_cell.length_b   1.000
_cell.length_c   1.000
_cell.angle_alpha   90.00
_cell.angle_beta   90.00
_cell.angle_gamma   90.00
#
_symmetry.space_group_name_H-M   'P 1'
#
loop_
_entity.id
_entity.type
_entity.pdbx_description
1 polymer ?
#
loop_
_entity_poly.entity_id
_entity_poly.type
_entity_poly.pdbx_seq_one_letter_code
_entity_poly.pdbx_strand_id
1 'polypeptide(L)'
;MERHSSIGSLVLWGLIGGAFGGVLNVLLHVFALFGLGDPMAGDGGMGFMAIPVFLSFGSSVVPGAIAGLVYAALERLTSNPTSRFLQVSGAFLVVSLAGPLTMQGATTVTVAVLLAMHVIAGVPIMWGVVRGARP
;
A
#
# COMPACT_ATOMS: atom_id res chain seq x y z
N MET A 1 -21.32 -1.59 27.00
CA MET A 1 -20.03 -0.90 26.81
C MET A 1 -19.40 -1.47 25.56
N GLU A 2 -19.46 -0.76 24.45
CA GLU A 2 -18.71 -1.13 23.24
C GLU A 2 -17.22 -0.94 23.54
N ARG A 3 -16.40 -1.98 23.40
CA ARG A 3 -14.95 -1.86 23.54
C ARG A 3 -14.42 -1.16 22.31
N HIS A 4 -14.05 0.11 22.45
CA HIS A 4 -13.23 0.79 21.45
C HIS A 4 -11.84 0.17 21.44
N SER A 5 -11.31 -0.06 20.24
CA SER A 5 -9.93 -0.50 20.08
C SER A 5 -8.99 0.60 20.57
N SER A 6 -7.90 0.24 21.24
CA SER A 6 -6.92 1.25 21.63
C SER A 6 -6.20 1.80 20.40
N ILE A 7 -5.90 3.10 20.38
CA ILE A 7 -5.15 3.73 19.27
C ILE A 7 -3.84 2.98 19.01
N GLY A 8 -3.15 2.56 20.09
CA GLY A 8 -1.93 1.76 19.99
C GLY A 8 -2.14 0.43 19.24
N SER A 9 -3.26 -0.27 19.50
CA SER A 9 -3.61 -1.49 18.77
C SER A 9 -3.85 -1.21 17.29
N LEU A 10 -4.63 -0.19 16.95
CA LEU A 10 -4.94 0.17 15.56
C LEU A 10 -3.68 0.54 14.76
N VAL A 11 -2.78 1.33 15.37
CA VAL A 11 -1.49 1.70 14.75
C VAL A 11 -0.61 0.47 14.60
N LEU A 12 -0.51 -0.40 15.62
CA LEU A 12 0.27 -1.63 15.55
C LEU A 12 -0.23 -2.53 14.41
N TRP A 13 -1.54 -2.73 14.30
CA TRP A 13 -2.12 -3.54 13.22
C TRP A 13 -1.98 -2.91 11.84
N GLY A 14 -2.03 -1.58 11.75
CA GLY A 14 -1.67 -0.85 10.53
C GLY A 14 -0.20 -1.04 10.15
N LEU A 15 0.71 -1.02 11.13
CA LEU A 15 2.13 -1.31 10.94
C LEU A 15 2.37 -2.76 10.51
N ILE A 16 1.65 -3.74 11.08
CA ILE A 16 1.71 -5.15 10.67
C ILE A 16 1.24 -5.29 9.21
N GLY A 17 0.12 -4.68 8.86
CA GLY A 17 -0.38 -4.65 7.48
C GLY A 17 0.61 -4.00 6.52
N GLY A 18 1.20 -2.86 6.92
CA GLY A 18 2.23 -2.15 6.15
C GLY A 18 3.53 -2.93 6.01
N ALA A 19 3.98 -3.64 7.06
CA ALA A 19 5.15 -4.51 7.00
C ALA A 19 4.90 -5.70 6.07
N PHE A 20 3.72 -6.32 6.14
CA PHE A 20 3.36 -7.41 5.23
C PHE A 20 3.31 -6.92 3.77
N GLY A 21 2.65 -5.80 3.50
CA GLY A 21 2.65 -5.17 2.18
C GLY A 21 4.05 -4.78 1.70
N GLY A 22 4.90 -4.29 2.60
CA GLY A 22 6.31 -3.97 2.32
C GLY A 22 7.12 -5.19 1.92
N VAL A 23 6.98 -6.32 2.63
CA VAL A 23 7.63 -7.59 2.25
C VAL A 23 7.17 -8.02 0.86
N LEU A 24 5.87 -8.03 0.60
CA LEU A 24 5.33 -8.41 -0.70
C LEU A 24 5.81 -7.47 -1.82
N ASN A 25 5.92 -6.17 -1.55
CA ASN A 25 6.46 -5.19 -2.50
C ASN A 25 7.93 -5.41 -2.79
N VAL A 26 8.74 -5.75 -1.79
CA VAL A 26 10.15 -6.11 -2.00
C VAL A 26 10.25 -7.37 -2.85
N LEU A 27 9.42 -8.39 -2.58
CA LEU A 27 9.39 -9.62 -3.40
C LEU A 27 9.00 -9.32 -4.85
N LEU A 28 7.98 -8.49 -5.07
CA LEU A 28 7.58 -8.06 -6.40
C LEU A 28 8.70 -7.25 -7.08
N HIS A 29 9.38 -6.37 -6.35
CA HIS A 29 10.48 -5.57 -6.87
C HIS A 29 11.64 -6.45 -7.36
N VAL A 30 12.07 -7.41 -6.54
CA VAL A 30 13.11 -8.39 -6.89
C VAL A 30 12.66 -9.23 -8.09
N PHE A 31 11.42 -9.71 -8.08
CA PHE A 31 10.87 -10.45 -9.22
C PHE A 31 10.85 -9.62 -10.51
N ALA A 32 10.50 -8.33 -10.43
CA ALA A 32 10.49 -7.45 -11.59
C ALA A 32 11.89 -7.20 -12.15
N LEU A 33 12.91 -7.09 -11.29
CA LEU A 33 14.30 -6.88 -11.70
C LEU A 33 14.96 -8.12 -12.35
N PHE A 34 14.65 -9.32 -11.84
CA PHE A 34 15.37 -10.54 -12.26
C PHE A 34 14.50 -11.53 -13.06
N GLY A 35 13.18 -11.45 -12.92
CA GLY A 35 12.24 -12.42 -13.47
C GLY A 35 11.54 -12.00 -14.76
N LEU A 36 11.54 -10.71 -15.10
CA LEU A 36 10.82 -10.17 -16.26
C LEU A 36 11.72 -9.90 -17.49
N GLY A 37 13.02 -10.23 -17.41
CA GLY A 37 14.00 -9.97 -18.48
C GLY A 37 14.58 -8.56 -18.41
N ASP A 38 15.45 -8.19 -19.37
CA ASP A 38 16.10 -6.88 -19.41
C ASP A 38 15.05 -5.76 -19.54
N PRO A 39 14.87 -4.90 -18.51
CA PRO A 39 13.87 -3.85 -18.53
C PRO A 39 14.12 -2.78 -19.60
N MET A 40 15.29 -2.80 -20.27
CA MET A 40 15.67 -1.91 -21.37
C MET A 40 15.44 -2.52 -22.77
N ALA A 41 15.15 -3.82 -22.86
CA ALA A 41 15.07 -4.52 -24.15
C ALA A 41 13.75 -4.29 -24.92
N GLY A 42 12.86 -3.44 -24.43
CA GLY A 42 11.43 -3.64 -24.65
C GLY A 42 10.60 -2.59 -25.39
N ASP A 43 11.09 -1.41 -25.77
CA ASP A 43 10.26 -0.33 -26.40
C ASP A 43 10.93 1.07 -26.42
N GLY A 44 12.17 1.22 -25.92
CA GLY A 44 12.86 2.51 -25.84
C GLY A 44 12.36 3.42 -24.70
N GLY A 45 11.50 2.92 -23.83
CA GLY A 45 11.05 3.60 -22.61
C GLY A 45 11.99 3.43 -21.41
N MET A 46 11.71 4.15 -20.34
CA MET A 46 12.35 3.99 -19.04
C MET A 46 11.97 2.64 -18.42
N GLY A 47 12.93 1.73 -18.40
CA GLY A 47 12.81 0.44 -17.73
C GLY A 47 12.65 0.55 -16.22
N PHE A 48 12.24 -0.55 -15.59
CA PHE A 48 12.09 -0.64 -14.15
C PHE A 48 13.47 -0.55 -13.47
N MET A 49 13.65 0.47 -12.63
CA MET A 49 14.93 0.71 -11.95
C MET A 49 14.98 0.02 -10.58
N ALA A 50 16.19 -0.34 -10.18
CA ALA A 50 16.44 -0.82 -8.82
C ALA A 50 16.22 0.31 -7.82
N ILE A 51 15.32 0.08 -6.87
CA ILE A 51 15.06 0.97 -5.74
C ILE A 51 15.68 0.31 -4.50
N PRO A 52 16.37 1.06 -3.62
CA PRO A 52 16.84 0.52 -2.37
C PRO A 52 15.73 -0.17 -1.57
N VAL A 53 15.99 -1.40 -1.11
CA VAL A 53 15.00 -2.26 -0.42
C VAL A 53 14.34 -1.54 0.76
N PHE A 54 15.11 -0.75 1.51
CA PHE A 54 14.59 0.01 2.65
C PHE A 54 13.56 1.07 2.24
N LEU A 55 13.67 1.67 1.04
CA LEU A 55 12.69 2.61 0.50
C LEU A 55 11.43 1.87 0.03
N SER A 56 11.59 0.72 -0.64
CA SER A 56 10.47 -0.12 -1.08
C SER A 56 9.66 -0.67 0.10
N PHE A 57 10.33 -1.06 1.18
CA PHE A 57 9.68 -1.50 2.40
C PHE A 57 9.05 -0.33 3.18
N GLY A 58 9.81 0.75 3.39
CA GLY A 58 9.38 1.91 4.16
C GLY A 58 8.16 2.63 3.56
N SER A 59 8.04 2.60 2.22
CA SER A 59 6.87 3.16 1.52
C SER A 59 5.55 2.44 1.81
N SER A 60 5.58 1.26 2.43
CA SER A 60 4.39 0.53 2.87
C SER A 60 4.12 0.65 4.37
N VAL A 61 5.18 0.74 5.19
CA VAL A 61 5.06 0.84 6.65
C VAL A 61 4.50 2.20 7.09
N VAL A 62 5.00 3.30 6.51
CA VAL A 62 4.56 4.66 6.89
C VAL A 62 3.08 4.88 6.60
N PRO A 63 2.55 4.55 5.39
CA PRO A 63 1.10 4.61 5.15
C PRO A 63 0.30 3.68 6.07
N GLY A 64 0.86 2.53 6.46
CA GLY A 64 0.23 1.63 7.43
C GLY A 64 -0.03 2.28 8.78
N ALA A 65 0.96 2.99 9.33
CA ALA A 65 0.81 3.75 10.57
C ALA A 65 -0.24 4.87 10.44
N ILE A 66 -0.18 5.63 9.33
CA ILE A 66 -1.13 6.71 9.04
C ILE A 66 -2.55 6.15 8.94
N ALA A 67 -2.75 5.01 8.27
CA ALA A 67 -4.05 4.38 8.15
C ALA A 67 -4.64 4.00 9.51
N GLY A 68 -3.81 3.48 10.43
CA GLY A 68 -4.24 3.20 11.82
C GLY A 68 -4.68 4.46 12.57
N LEU A 69 -3.97 5.58 12.39
CA LEU A 69 -4.34 6.88 12.99
C LEU A 69 -5.64 7.43 12.39
N VAL A 70 -5.80 7.34 11.06
CA VAL A 70 -7.03 7.76 10.37
C VAL A 70 -8.23 6.95 10.86
N TYR A 71 -8.08 5.63 11.02
CA TYR A 71 -9.14 4.79 11.57
C TYR A 71 -9.48 5.18 13.01
N ALA A 72 -8.48 5.40 13.86
CA ALA A 72 -8.68 5.85 15.24
C ALA A 72 -9.43 7.20 15.32
N ALA A 73 -9.15 8.12 14.39
CA ALA A 73 -9.90 9.37 14.28
C ALA A 73 -11.34 9.12 13.84
N LEU A 74 -11.57 8.21 12.87
CA LEU A 74 -12.91 7.83 12.43
C LEU A 74 -13.73 7.18 13.55
N GLU A 75 -13.17 6.31 14.39
CA GLU A 75 -13.89 5.74 15.54
C GLU A 75 -14.49 6.81 16.47
N ARG A 76 -13.87 8.00 16.53
CA ARG A 76 -14.36 9.13 17.35
C ARG A 76 -15.37 10.02 16.63
N LEU A 77 -15.39 9.99 15.29
CA LEU A 77 -16.13 10.94 14.46
C LEU A 77 -17.34 10.31 13.74
N THR A 78 -17.46 8.98 13.76
CA THR A 78 -18.53 8.28 13.04
C THR A 78 -19.07 7.07 13.79
N SER A 79 -20.37 6.82 13.61
CA SER A 79 -21.05 5.60 14.07
C SER A 79 -20.70 4.36 13.24
N ASN A 80 -20.12 4.53 12.05
CA ASN A 80 -19.67 3.43 11.19
C ASN A 80 -18.23 3.68 10.70
N PRO A 81 -17.22 3.50 11.55
CA PRO A 81 -15.82 3.78 11.22
C PRO A 81 -15.28 2.87 10.12
N THR A 82 -15.60 1.58 10.15
CA THR A 82 -15.09 0.61 9.17
C THR A 82 -15.53 0.93 7.75
N SER A 83 -16.82 1.20 7.54
CA SER A 83 -17.33 1.52 6.21
C SER A 83 -16.72 2.82 5.67
N ARG A 84 -16.61 3.86 6.50
CA ARG A 84 -16.02 5.14 6.08
C ARG A 84 -14.53 5.02 5.78
N PHE A 85 -13.79 4.27 6.60
CA PHE A 85 -12.39 3.99 6.36
C PHE A 85 -12.19 3.28 5.01
N LEU A 86 -12.93 2.20 4.75
CA LEU A 86 -12.81 1.46 3.49
C LEU A 86 -13.14 2.32 2.26
N GLN A 87 -14.14 3.22 2.36
CA GLN A 87 -14.47 4.15 1.29
C GLN A 87 -13.32 5.13 1.02
N VAL A 88 -12.77 5.75 2.07
CA VAL A 88 -11.67 6.72 1.95
C VAL A 88 -10.40 6.03 1.46
N SER A 89 -10.01 4.90 2.05
CA SER A 89 -8.83 4.13 1.64
C SER A 89 -8.99 3.56 0.23
N GLY A 90 -10.18 3.10 -0.15
CA GLY A 90 -10.48 2.65 -1.50
C GLY A 90 -10.36 3.78 -2.52
N ALA A 91 -10.92 4.96 -2.23
CA ALA A 91 -10.75 6.14 -3.07
C ALA A 91 -9.28 6.55 -3.19
N PHE A 92 -8.54 6.56 -2.07
CA PHE A 92 -7.11 6.89 -2.06
C PHE A 92 -6.29 5.89 -2.88
N LEU A 93 -6.60 4.59 -2.79
CA LEU A 93 -5.97 3.56 -3.61
C LEU A 93 -6.23 3.80 -5.10
N VAL A 94 -7.48 4.06 -5.50
CA VAL A 94 -7.83 4.35 -6.89
C VAL A 94 -7.09 5.59 -7.42
N VAL A 95 -7.04 6.67 -6.64
CA VAL A 95 -6.27 7.88 -6.98
C VAL A 95 -4.78 7.54 -7.10
N SER A 96 -4.26 6.70 -6.22
CA SER A 96 -2.85 6.29 -6.25
C SER A 96 -2.48 5.51 -7.51
N LEU A 97 -3.43 4.79 -8.13
CA LEU A 97 -3.22 4.09 -9.40
C LEU A 97 -3.12 5.05 -10.59
N ALA A 98 -3.68 6.26 -10.51
CA ALA A 98 -3.59 7.24 -11.59
C ALA A 98 -2.15 7.73 -11.80
N GLY A 99 -1.33 7.79 -10.74
CA GLY A 99 0.08 8.19 -10.82
C GLY A 99 0.86 7.39 -11.87
N PRO A 100 0.99 6.06 -11.71
CA PRO A 100 1.64 5.19 -12.70
C PRO A 100 1.07 5.29 -14.11
N LEU A 101 -0.26 5.44 -14.25
CA LEU A 101 -0.92 5.54 -15.56
C LEU A 101 -0.58 6.82 -16.33
N THR A 102 -0.16 7.87 -15.63
CA THR A 102 0.21 9.16 -16.22
C THR A 102 1.71 9.31 -16.47
N MET A 103 2.50 8.27 -16.17
CA MET A 103 3.96 8.31 -16.28
C MET A 103 4.40 8.23 -17.74
N GLN A 104 4.82 9.37 -18.29
CA GLN A 104 5.30 9.44 -19.68
C GLN A 104 6.63 8.72 -19.84
N GLY A 105 6.76 7.96 -20.93
CA GLY A 105 7.99 7.25 -21.28
C GLY A 105 8.27 6.01 -20.46
N ALA A 106 7.41 5.60 -19.51
CA ALA A 106 7.54 4.32 -18.83
C ALA A 106 7.09 3.18 -19.75
N THR A 107 7.81 2.06 -19.72
CA THR A 107 7.40 0.85 -20.45
C THR A 107 6.09 0.30 -19.88
N THR A 108 5.35 -0.46 -20.70
CA THR A 108 4.09 -1.08 -20.23
C THR A 108 4.33 -1.98 -19.01
N VAL A 109 5.46 -2.69 -18.99
CA VAL A 109 5.87 -3.56 -17.88
C VAL A 109 6.14 -2.73 -16.62
N THR A 110 6.87 -1.62 -16.73
CA THR A 110 7.12 -0.71 -15.59
C THR A 110 5.81 -0.20 -15.00
N VAL A 111 4.87 0.26 -15.85
CA VAL A 111 3.55 0.73 -15.38
C VAL A 111 2.78 -0.39 -14.68
N ALA A 112 2.75 -1.59 -15.24
CA ALA A 112 2.05 -2.73 -14.65
C ALA A 112 2.63 -3.12 -13.27
N VAL A 113 3.96 -3.16 -13.14
CA VAL A 113 4.63 -3.46 -11.86
C VAL A 113 4.32 -2.37 -10.83
N LEU A 114 4.41 -1.08 -11.21
CA LEU A 114 4.09 0.02 -10.31
C LEU A 114 2.63 -0.03 -9.85
N LEU A 115 1.69 -0.33 -10.73
CA LEU A 115 0.28 -0.52 -10.35
C LEU A 115 0.11 -1.67 -9.36
N ALA A 116 0.75 -2.82 -9.63
CA ALA A 116 0.72 -3.96 -8.72
C ALA A 116 1.29 -3.62 -7.34
N MET A 117 2.38 -2.84 -7.27
CA MET A 117 2.97 -2.40 -6.01
C MET A 117 2.01 -1.58 -5.14
N HIS A 118 1.18 -0.73 -5.76
CA HIS A 118 0.17 0.06 -5.05
C HIS A 118 -0.92 -0.82 -4.43
N VAL A 119 -1.41 -1.81 -5.19
CA VAL A 119 -2.44 -2.74 -4.71
C VAL A 119 -1.87 -3.62 -3.58
N ILE A 120 -0.65 -4.14 -3.77
CA ILE A 120 0.04 -5.00 -2.80
C ILE A 120 0.41 -4.25 -1.52
N ALA A 121 0.67 -2.94 -1.57
CA ALA A 121 0.77 -2.13 -0.35
C ALA A 121 -0.60 -1.91 0.30
N GLY A 122 -1.55 -1.40 -0.48
CA GLY A 122 -2.82 -0.87 0.04
C GLY A 122 -3.71 -1.94 0.66
N VAL A 123 -3.84 -3.11 0.02
CA VAL A 123 -4.76 -4.17 0.47
C VAL A 123 -4.35 -4.75 1.83
N PRO A 124 -3.10 -5.18 2.05
CA PRO A 124 -2.61 -5.58 3.37
C PRO A 124 -2.77 -4.54 4.47
N ILE A 125 -2.53 -3.25 4.16
CA ILE A 125 -2.70 -2.17 5.13
C ILE A 125 -4.16 -2.07 5.57
N MET A 126 -5.09 -2.02 4.60
CA MET A 126 -6.53 -1.98 4.89
C MET A 126 -6.98 -3.20 5.69
N TRP A 127 -6.51 -4.39 5.31
CA TRP A 127 -6.79 -5.62 6.04
C TRP A 127 -6.26 -5.56 7.47
N GLY A 128 -5.02 -5.11 7.68
CA GLY A 128 -4.40 -5.01 8.99
C GLY A 128 -5.22 -4.12 9.92
N VAL A 129 -5.52 -2.89 9.47
CA VAL A 129 -6.30 -1.93 10.25
C VAL A 129 -7.71 -2.46 10.56
N VAL A 130 -8.42 -3.00 9.57
CA VAL A 130 -9.78 -3.55 9.78
C VAL A 130 -9.76 -4.74 10.74
N ARG A 131 -8.72 -5.58 10.68
CA ARG A 131 -8.56 -6.71 11.61
C ARG A 131 -8.28 -6.23 13.03
N GLY A 132 -7.41 -5.22 13.18
CA GLY A 132 -7.08 -4.63 14.47
C GLY A 132 -8.23 -3.88 15.15
N ALA A 133 -9.23 -3.48 14.37
CA ALA A 133 -10.45 -2.83 14.85
C ALA A 133 -11.55 -3.80 15.30
N ARG A 134 -11.39 -5.11 15.07
CA ARG A 134 -12.36 -6.11 15.55
C ARG A 134 -12.12 -6.36 17.05
N PRO A 135 -13.17 -6.27 17.89
CA PRO A 135 -13.06 -6.45 19.34
C PRO A 135 -12.74 -7.90 19.74
#